data_AF-A0A840USB8-F1
#
_entry.id   AF-A0A840USB8-F1
#
_cell.length_a   1.000
_cell.length_b   1.000
_cell.length_c   1.000
_cell.angle_alpha   90.00
_cell.angle_beta   90.00
_cell.angle_gamma   90.00
#
_symmetry.space_group_name_H-M   'P 1'
#
loop_
_entity.id
_entity.type
_entity.pdbx_description
1 polymer ?
#
loop_
_entity_poly.entity_id
_entity_poly.type
_entity_poly.pdbx_seq_one_letter_code
_entity_poly.pdbx_strand_id
1 'polypeptide(L)'
;METRGSRAVEKLLIGAGGFFFLWAAVMLVGGLRQANWQVTELARQYLAATGMIQPIHTLVDFYTHIKGIEYIICVAFFVAFPVFFRFVEKRKTPPVRSIVRLPK
;
A
#
# COMPACT_ATOMS: atom_id res chain seq x y z
N MET A 1 42.32 19.08 -17.62
CA MET A 1 42.30 17.63 -17.96
C MET A 1 41.32 16.81 -17.07
N GLU A 2 40.43 17.45 -16.29
CA GLU A 2 39.53 16.81 -15.31
C GLU A 2 38.38 15.94 -15.89
N THR A 3 37.97 16.19 -17.14
CA THR A 3 36.71 15.63 -17.69
C THR A 3 36.80 14.19 -18.20
N ARG A 4 38.01 13.61 -18.31
CA ARG A 4 38.20 12.20 -18.71
C ARG A 4 37.94 11.23 -17.55
N GLY A 5 38.31 11.60 -16.32
CA GLY A 5 38.07 10.77 -15.14
C GLY A 5 36.57 10.60 -14.83
N SER A 6 35.81 11.70 -14.89
CA SER A 6 34.37 11.71 -14.63
C SER A 6 33.58 10.78 -15.57
N ARG A 7 33.91 10.78 -16.87
CA ARG A 7 33.23 9.95 -17.87
C ARG A 7 33.57 8.46 -17.77
N ALA A 8 34.73 8.12 -17.20
CA ALA A 8 35.11 6.73 -16.93
C ALA A 8 34.37 6.18 -15.70
N VAL A 9 34.26 6.99 -14.63
CA VAL A 9 33.50 6.64 -13.42
C VAL A 9 32.01 6.49 -13.74
N GLU A 10 31.45 7.37 -14.58
CA GLU A 10 30.06 7.29 -15.05
C GLU A 10 29.78 5.96 -15.76
N LYS A 11 30.62 5.57 -16.72
CA LYS A 11 30.48 4.29 -17.44
C LYS A 11 30.62 3.08 -16.51
N LEU A 12 31.50 3.17 -15.51
CA LEU A 12 31.70 2.11 -14.53
C LEU A 12 30.49 1.96 -13.59
N LEU A 13 29.93 3.08 -13.13
CA LEU A 13 28.70 3.09 -12.31
C LEU A 13 27.50 2.52 -13.07
N ILE A 14 27.34 2.89 -14.34
CA ILE A 14 26.27 2.34 -15.20
C ILE A 14 26.46 0.83 -15.39
N GLY A 15 27.69 0.39 -15.66
CA GLY A 15 28.00 -1.04 -15.81
C GLY A 15 27.74 -1.85 -14.54
N ALA A 16 28.23 -1.35 -13.40
CA ALA A 16 28.01 -2.00 -12.10
C ALA A 16 26.53 -2.01 -11.71
N GLY A 17 25.83 -0.88 -11.88
CA GLY A 17 24.40 -0.77 -11.61
C GLY A 17 23.57 -1.73 -12.47
N GLY A 18 23.89 -1.86 -13.76
CA GLY A 18 23.24 -2.80 -14.67
C GLY A 18 23.43 -4.26 -14.25
N PHE A 19 24.64 -4.62 -13.82
CA PHE A 19 24.92 -5.96 -13.31
C PHE A 19 24.15 -6.27 -12.02
N PHE A 20 24.15 -5.33 -11.06
CA PHE A 20 23.40 -5.49 -9.81
C PHE A 20 21.89 -5.58 -10.06
N PHE A 21 21.36 -4.77 -10.99
CA PHE A 21 19.95 -4.81 -11.35
C PHE A 21 19.56 -6.15 -11.97
N LEU A 22 20.39 -6.65 -12.90
CA LEU A 22 20.17 -7.96 -13.51
C LEU A 22 20.18 -9.08 -12.46
N TRP A 23 21.17 -9.06 -11.56
CA TRP A 23 21.27 -10.04 -10.48
C TRP A 23 20.06 -10.00 -9.53
N ALA A 24 19.64 -8.81 -9.13
CA ALA A 24 18.48 -8.61 -8.27
C ALA A 24 17.19 -9.08 -8.96
N ALA A 25 17.02 -8.80 -10.25
CA ALA A 25 15.87 -9.25 -11.03
C ALA A 25 15.83 -10.79 -11.11
N VAL A 26 16.98 -11.44 -11.34
CA VAL A 26 17.08 -12.91 -11.36
C VAL A 26 16.70 -13.51 -10.01
N MET A 27 17.21 -12.97 -8.90
CA MET A 27 16.87 -13.44 -7.55
C MET A 27 15.39 -13.26 -7.23
N LEU A 28 14.81 -12.11 -7.60
CA LEU A 28 13.40 -11.82 -7.38
C LEU A 28 12.50 -12.77 -8.17
N VAL A 29 12.79 -12.97 -9.46
CA VAL A 29 12.02 -13.92 -10.29
C VAL A 29 12.18 -15.36 -9.81
N GLY A 30 13.37 -15.75 -9.35
CA GLY A 30 13.61 -17.05 -8.72
C GLY A 30 12.74 -17.26 -7.47
N GLY A 31 12.68 -16.26 -6.60
CA GLY A 31 11.81 -16.26 -5.42
C GLY A 31 10.32 -16.32 -5.78
N LEU A 32 9.86 -15.53 -6.76
CA LEU A 32 8.48 -15.59 -7.23
C LEU A 32 8.12 -16.97 -7.81
N ARG A 33 9.04 -17.60 -8.53
CA ARG A 33 8.82 -18.94 -9.08
C ARG A 33 8.66 -19.98 -7.97
N GLN A 34 9.46 -19.89 -6.91
CA GLN A 34 9.35 -20.78 -5.75
C GLN A 34 8.01 -20.57 -5.00
N ALA A 35 7.52 -19.33 -4.97
CA ALA A 35 6.26 -18.95 -4.32
C ALA A 35 5.01 -19.08 -5.22
N ASN A 36 5.06 -19.84 -6.34
CA ASN A 36 3.94 -19.98 -7.29
C ASN A 36 3.35 -18.65 -7.78
N TRP A 37 4.20 -17.64 -8.01
CA TRP A 37 3.82 -16.28 -8.41
C TRP A 37 2.96 -15.51 -7.38
N GLN A 38 2.84 -16.02 -6.15
CA GLN A 38 2.15 -15.31 -5.07
C GLN A 38 3.11 -14.35 -4.37
N VAL A 39 3.00 -13.06 -4.74
CA VAL A 39 3.81 -11.97 -4.14
C VAL A 39 3.63 -11.90 -2.63
N THR A 40 2.42 -12.19 -2.13
CA THR A 40 2.10 -12.23 -0.71
C THR A 40 2.87 -13.31 0.04
N GLU A 41 3.04 -14.48 -0.57
CA GLU A 41 3.76 -15.60 0.05
C GLU A 41 5.28 -15.35 0.08
N LEU A 42 5.83 -14.76 -0.98
CA LEU A 42 7.22 -14.32 -0.99
C LEU A 42 7.48 -13.23 0.08
N ALA A 43 6.58 -12.26 0.20
CA ALA A 43 6.66 -11.24 1.23
C ALA A 43 6.54 -11.84 2.64
N ARG A 44 5.66 -12.82 2.84
CA ARG A 44 5.51 -13.55 4.11
C ARG A 44 6.80 -14.29 4.46
N GLN A 45 7.40 -14.99 3.49
CA GLN A 45 8.67 -15.71 3.68
C GLN A 45 9.81 -14.75 4.01
N TYR A 46 9.89 -13.61 3.31
CA TYR A 46 10.86 -12.56 3.60
C TYR A 46 10.68 -12.00 5.01
N LEU A 47 9.46 -11.61 5.39
CA LEU A 47 9.14 -11.05 6.70
C LEU A 47 9.33 -12.05 7.84
N ALA A 48 9.09 -13.34 7.59
CA ALA A 48 9.42 -14.40 8.54
C ALA A 48 10.94 -14.59 8.67
N ALA A 49 11.68 -14.58 7.56
CA ALA A 49 13.14 -14.74 7.56
C ALA A 49 13.87 -13.54 8.20
N THR A 50 13.32 -12.33 8.08
CA THR A 50 13.84 -11.13 8.76
C THR A 50 13.41 -11.03 10.23
N GLY A 51 12.57 -11.95 10.71
CA GLY A 51 12.08 -11.96 12.09
C GLY A 51 11.02 -10.89 12.39
N MET A 52 10.48 -10.23 11.36
CA MET A 52 9.42 -9.21 11.51
C MET A 52 8.03 -9.82 11.74
N ILE A 53 7.79 -11.05 11.26
CA ILE A 53 6.58 -11.81 11.56
C ILE A 53 6.96 -13.00 12.43
N GLN A 54 6.61 -12.95 13.72
CA GLN A 54 6.66 -14.12 14.59
C GLN A 54 5.41 -14.97 14.36
N PRO A 55 5.54 -16.31 14.26
CA PRO A 55 4.37 -17.18 14.17
C PRO A 55 3.54 -17.07 15.46
N ILE A 56 2.23 -16.94 15.29
CA ILE A 56 1.26 -16.76 16.38
C ILE A 56 1.13 -18.10 17.11
N HIS A 57 1.81 -18.27 18.24
CA HIS A 57 1.94 -19.57 18.90
C HIS A 57 0.99 -19.80 20.07
N THR A 58 0.11 -18.84 20.42
CA THR A 58 -0.86 -19.01 21.52
C THR A 58 -2.24 -18.44 21.19
N LEU A 59 -3.30 -19.04 21.77
CA LEU A 59 -4.70 -18.59 21.62
C LEU A 59 -4.94 -17.15 22.11
N VAL A 60 -4.15 -16.69 23.07
CA VAL A 60 -4.22 -15.33 23.64
C VAL A 60 -3.79 -14.28 22.60
N ASP A 61 -2.81 -14.62 21.78
CA ASP A 61 -2.25 -13.75 20.75
C ASP A 61 -3.23 -13.59 19.57
N PHE A 62 -3.93 -14.67 19.20
CA PHE A 62 -5.07 -14.63 18.28
C PHE A 62 -6.20 -13.73 18.79
N TYR A 63 -6.57 -13.87 20.06
CA TYR A 63 -7.67 -13.07 20.62
C TYR A 63 -7.36 -11.57 20.63
N THR A 64 -6.11 -11.22 20.93
CA THR A 64 -5.63 -9.83 20.90
C THR A 64 -5.65 -9.26 19.49
N HIS A 65 -5.23 -10.05 18.49
CA HIS A 65 -5.22 -9.62 17.10
C HIS A 65 -6.63 -9.45 16.52
N ILE A 66 -7.57 -10.35 16.83
CA ILE A 66 -8.97 -10.24 16.39
C ILE A 66 -9.64 -9.01 17.01
N LYS A 67 -9.43 -8.79 18.31
CA LYS A 67 -9.95 -7.61 19.01
C LYS A 67 -9.31 -6.30 18.52
N GLY A 68 -8.02 -6.34 18.16
CA GLY A 68 -7.33 -5.21 17.53
C GLY A 68 -7.96 -4.82 16.18
N ILE A 69 -8.24 -5.81 15.33
CA ILE A 69 -8.91 -5.60 14.05
C ILE A 69 -10.32 -5.03 14.25
N GLU A 70 -11.07 -5.51 15.23
CA GLU A 70 -12.41 -5.01 15.56
C GLU A 70 -12.38 -3.50 15.83
N TYR A 71 -11.44 -3.01 16.65
CA TYR A 71 -11.31 -1.57 16.91
C TYR A 71 -11.01 -0.75 15.65
N ILE A 72 -10.14 -1.24 14.76
CA ILE A 72 -9.81 -0.55 13.51
C ILE A 72 -11.04 -0.46 12.60
N ILE A 73 -11.79 -1.55 12.48
CA ILE A 73 -13.01 -1.61 11.68
C ILE A 73 -14.07 -0.67 12.27
N CYS A 74 -14.25 -0.65 13.60
CA CYS A 74 -15.18 0.27 14.27
C CYS A 74 -14.85 1.74 13.97
N VAL A 75 -13.58 2.13 14.07
CA VAL A 75 -13.15 3.50 13.74
C VAL A 75 -13.35 3.81 12.27
N ALA A 76 -13.01 2.87 11.37
CA ALA A 76 -13.22 3.04 9.93
C ALA A 76 -14.70 3.25 9.59
N PHE A 77 -15.61 2.44 10.15
CA PHE A 77 -17.06 2.61 9.96
C PHE A 77 -17.59 3.90 10.58
N PHE A 78 -17.08 4.30 11.75
CA PHE A 78 -17.48 5.55 12.40
C PHE A 78 -17.16 6.78 11.55
N VAL A 79 -16.08 6.76 10.76
CA VAL A 79 -15.74 7.84 9.82
C VAL A 79 -16.43 7.67 8.48
N ALA A 80 -16.49 6.44 7.94
CA ALA A 80 -17.08 6.17 6.64
C ALA A 80 -18.59 6.48 6.62
N PHE A 81 -19.32 6.17 7.69
CA PHE A 81 -20.76 6.36 7.77
C PHE A 81 -21.22 7.83 7.66
N PRO A 82 -20.69 8.81 8.44
CA PRO A 82 -21.07 10.21 8.30
C PRO A 82 -20.60 10.81 6.96
N VAL A 83 -19.46 10.36 6.42
CA VAL A 83 -18.98 10.79 5.10
C VAL A 83 -19.92 10.30 4.00
N PHE A 84 -20.35 9.05 4.06
CA PHE A 84 -21.32 8.48 3.14
C PHE A 84 -22.68 9.20 3.22
N PHE A 85 -23.17 9.47 4.43
CA PHE A 85 -24.43 10.18 4.63
C PHE A 85 -24.41 11.59 4.04
N ARG A 86 -23.32 12.34 4.27
CA ARG A 86 -23.09 13.66 3.64
C ARG A 86 -23.05 13.59 2.12
N PHE A 87 -22.55 12.49 1.54
CA PHE A 87 -22.53 12.31 0.09
C PHE A 87 -23.93 12.05 -0.50
N VAL A 88 -24.79 11.34 0.23
CA VAL A 88 -26.17 11.06 -0.18
C VAL A 88 -27.06 12.30 -0.04
N GLU A 89 -26.96 13.05 1.06
CA GLU A 89 -27.76 14.26 1.29
C GLU A 89 -27.52 15.35 0.24
N LYS A 90 -26.28 15.50 -0.23
CA LYS A 90 -25.94 16.46 -1.29
C LYS A 90 -26.68 16.22 -2.62
N ARG A 91 -27.25 15.03 -2.83
CA ARG A 91 -28.07 14.73 -4.03
C ARG A 91 -29.55 15.08 -3.87
N LYS A 92 -29.99 15.45 -2.66
CA LYS A 92 -31.42 15.68 -2.33
C LYS A 92 -31.83 17.15 -2.23
N THR A 93 -30.97 18.11 -2.58
CA THR A 93 -31.40 19.51 -2.67
C THR A 93 -31.92 19.79 -4.09
N PRO A 94 -33.24 19.71 -4.37
CA PRO A 94 -33.77 20.33 -5.57
C PRO A 94 -33.48 21.84 -5.47
N PRO A 95 -33.15 22.53 -6.58
CA PRO A 95 -33.07 23.97 -6.56
C PRO A 95 -34.43 24.50 -6.12
N VAL A 96 -34.49 25.09 -4.92
CA VAL A 96 -35.64 25.89 -4.50
C VAL A 96 -35.71 27.05 -5.48
N ARG A 97 -36.51 26.86 -6.53
CA ARG A 97 -36.83 27.88 -7.51
C ARG A 97 -37.57 28.95 -6.75
N SER A 98 -36.89 30.07 -6.48
CA SER A 98 -37.47 31.27 -5.90
C SER A 98 -38.50 31.86 -6.86
N ILE A 99 -39.70 31.26 -6.91
CA ILE A 99 -40.88 31.81 -7.56
C ILE A 99 -41.69 32.53 -6.49
N VAL A 100 -41.19 33.66 -5.98
CA VAL A 100 -42.05 34.69 -5.37
C VAL A 100 -41.35 36.04 -5.53
N ARG A 101 -41.49 36.65 -6.71
CA ARG A 101 -41.49 38.11 -6.83
C ARG A 101 -42.32 38.55 -8.04
N LEU A 102 -43.58 38.91 -7.77
CA LEU A 102 -44.53 39.79 -8.49
C LEU A 102 -45.91 39.49 -7.84
N PRO A 103 -46.80 40.45 -7.50
CA PRO A 103 -47.09 41.77 -8.11
C PRO A 103 -47.17 42.93 -7.07
N LYS A 104 -47.45 44.22 -7.34
CA LYS A 104 -48.01 44.98 -8.46
C LYS A 104 -47.14 46.21 -8.75
#